data_AF-A0A2S6RA31-F1
#
_entry.id   AF-A0A2S6RA31-F1
#
_cell.length_a   1.000
_cell.length_b   1.000
_cell.length_c   1.000
_cell.angle_alpha   90.00
_cell.angle_beta   90.00
_cell.angle_gamma   90.00
#
_symmetry.space_group_name_H-M   'P 1'
#
loop_
_entity.id
_entity.type
_entity.pdbx_description
1 polymer ?
#
loop_
_entity_poly.entity_id
_entity_poly.type
_entity_poly.pdbx_seq_one_letter_code
_entity_poly.pdbx_strand_id
1 'polypeptide(L)'
;IGADRVVDEMIFSFTHDEEIDWMLPGIAPTGKKVEIPLIAIVNFRGGKLYHEHIYWDQASVLVQIGKLDPAGLPVAGVETADKVQDKNLPSNTLMARWAESAPQ
;
A
#
# COMPACT_ATOMS: atom_id res chain seq x y z
N ILE A 1 7.15 -18.84 7.76
CA ILE A 1 8.30 -17.91 7.83
C ILE A 1 9.52 -18.74 8.21
N GLY A 2 10.61 -18.66 7.44
CA GLY A 2 11.83 -19.47 7.64
C GLY A 2 12.89 -18.71 8.42
N ALA A 3 13.93 -19.40 8.90
CA ALA A 3 14.97 -18.80 9.75
C ALA A 3 15.71 -17.60 9.10
N ASP A 4 15.73 -17.55 7.76
CA ASP A 4 16.44 -16.52 6.99
C ASP A 4 15.51 -15.53 6.27
N ARG A 5 14.21 -15.49 6.60
CA ARG A 5 13.24 -14.60 5.93
C ARG A 5 12.44 -13.79 6.94
N VAL A 6 12.42 -12.47 6.74
CA VAL A 6 11.56 -11.54 7.47
C VAL A 6 10.51 -11.00 6.50
N VAL A 7 9.27 -10.91 6.97
CA VAL A 7 8.20 -10.17 6.29
C VAL A 7 7.87 -8.99 7.18
N ASP A 8 8.06 -7.80 6.64
CA ASP A 8 7.72 -6.55 7.30
C ASP A 8 6.50 -5.94 6.62
N GLU A 9 5.52 -5.55 7.43
CA GLU A 9 4.29 -4.87 7.02
C GLU A 9 4.25 -3.54 7.76
N MET A 10 4.37 -2.45 7.01
CA MET A 10 4.48 -1.10 7.56
C MET A 10 3.57 -0.12 6.82
N ILE A 11 3.15 0.94 7.51
CA ILE A 11 2.50 2.09 6.87
C ILE A 11 3.60 3.05 6.44
N PHE A 12 3.70 3.29 5.14
CA PHE A 12 4.62 4.26 4.56
C PHE A 12 3.87 5.57 4.33
N SER A 13 4.31 6.64 5.00
CA SER A 13 3.68 7.96 4.97
C SER A 13 4.68 9.02 4.53
N PHE A 14 4.33 9.80 3.49
CA PHE A 14 5.16 10.89 3.00
C PHE A 14 4.32 11.99 2.35
N THR A 15 4.92 13.15 2.11
CA THR A 15 4.38 14.17 1.21
C THR A 15 5.14 14.09 -0.10
N HIS A 16 4.46 14.04 -1.24
CA HIS A 16 5.11 13.98 -2.55
C HIS A 16 5.61 15.37 -2.97
N ASP A 17 6.64 15.86 -2.29
CA ASP A 17 7.27 17.18 -2.43
C ASP A 17 8.57 17.17 -3.25
N GLU A 18 9.16 15.99 -3.45
CA GLU A 18 10.23 15.72 -4.40
C GLU A 18 9.90 14.51 -5.29
N GLU A 19 10.68 14.28 -6.34
CA GLU A 19 10.51 13.11 -7.21
C GLU A 19 10.93 11.82 -6.48
N ILE A 20 10.09 10.80 -6.53
CA ILE A 20 10.31 9.52 -5.85
C ILE A 20 10.38 8.41 -6.90
N ASP A 21 11.49 8.32 -7.62
CA ASP A 21 11.64 7.49 -8.83
C ASP A 21 11.29 6.00 -8.64
N TRP A 22 11.61 5.44 -7.48
CA TRP A 22 11.37 4.02 -7.21
C TRP A 22 9.88 3.68 -7.02
N MET A 23 9.04 4.67 -6.71
CA MET A 23 7.59 4.50 -6.51
C MET A 23 6.76 5.19 -7.60
N LEU A 24 7.17 6.38 -8.01
CA LEU A 24 6.47 7.31 -8.90
C LEU A 24 7.40 7.79 -10.03
N PRO A 25 7.96 6.87 -10.84
CA PRO A 25 8.96 7.20 -11.85
C PRO A 25 8.44 8.26 -12.83
N GLY A 26 9.16 9.38 -12.95
CA GLY A 26 8.85 10.46 -13.87
C GLY A 26 7.62 11.31 -13.50
N ILE A 27 7.09 11.19 -12.28
CA ILE A 27 5.99 12.01 -11.80
C ILE A 27 6.56 13.15 -10.95
N ALA A 28 6.42 14.38 -11.46
CA ALA A 28 6.81 15.58 -10.73
C ALA A 28 6.07 15.71 -9.38
N PRO A 29 6.67 16.40 -8.39
CA PRO A 29 6.06 16.63 -7.08
C PRO A 29 4.63 17.15 -7.16
N THR A 30 3.74 16.53 -6.40
CA THR A 30 2.31 16.91 -6.36
C THR A 30 1.91 17.67 -5.10
N GLY A 31 2.78 17.70 -4.09
CA GLY A 31 2.52 18.32 -2.78
C GLY A 31 1.47 17.59 -1.94
N LYS A 32 1.01 16.40 -2.37
CA LYS A 32 -0.03 15.63 -1.69
C LYS A 32 0.56 14.64 -0.71
N LYS A 33 -0.13 14.45 0.41
CA LYS A 33 0.19 13.40 1.38
C LYS A 33 -0.21 12.04 0.82
N VAL A 34 0.64 11.05 1.02
CA VAL A 34 0.39 9.65 0.69
C VAL A 34 0.60 8.82 1.94
N GLU A 35 -0.35 7.94 2.23
CA GLU A 35 -0.24 6.89 3.25
C GLU A 35 -0.69 5.56 2.63
N ILE A 36 0.21 4.58 2.61
CA ILE A 36 -0.06 3.25 2.03
C ILE A 36 0.55 2.13 2.88
N PRO A 37 -0.07 0.95 2.93
CA PRO A 37 0.61 -0.26 3.38
C PRO A 37 1.72 -0.66 2.39
N LEU A 38 2.89 -0.98 2.92
CA LEU A 38 4.03 -1.50 2.18
C LEU A 38 4.49 -2.81 2.81
N ILE A 39 4.72 -3.82 1.97
CA ILE A 39 5.21 -5.13 2.38
C ILE A 39 6.63 -5.31 1.86
N ALA A 40 7.58 -5.55 2.76
CA ALA A 40 8.95 -5.92 2.42
C ALA A 40 9.22 -7.37 2.83
N ILE A 41 9.62 -8.20 1.88
CA ILE A 41 10.03 -9.59 2.10
C ILE A 41 11.54 -9.66 1.96
N VAL A 42 12.24 -9.66 3.10
CA VAL A 42 13.70 -9.61 3.16
C VAL A 42 14.27 -11.00 3.41
N ASN A 43 15.25 -11.40 2.62
CA ASN A 43 15.97 -12.67 2.78
C ASN A 43 17.42 -12.41 3.18
N PHE A 44 17.91 -13.20 4.13
CA PHE A 44 19.27 -13.11 4.66
C PHE A 44 20.12 -14.31 4.20
N ARG A 45 21.42 -14.08 4.05
CA ARG A 45 22.42 -15.14 3.81
C ARG A 45 23.72 -14.78 4.51
N GLY A 46 24.19 -15.64 5.42
CA GLY A 46 25.41 -15.38 6.19
C GLY A 46 25.32 -14.10 7.04
N GLY A 47 24.13 -13.82 7.60
CA GLY A 47 23.88 -12.62 8.42
C GLY A 47 23.79 -11.30 7.66
N LYS A 48 23.82 -11.33 6.32
CA LYS A 48 23.66 -10.14 5.47
C LYS A 48 22.36 -10.19 4.68
N LEU A 49 21.84 -9.02 4.36
CA LEU A 49 20.73 -8.86 3.41
C LEU A 49 21.19 -9.37 2.05
N TYR A 50 20.43 -10.33 1.50
CA TYR A 50 20.72 -10.96 0.22
C TYR A 50 19.78 -10.47 -0.88
N HIS A 51 18.48 -10.33 -0.58
CA HIS A 51 17.47 -10.00 -1.56
C HIS A 51 16.14 -9.57 -0.91
N GLU A 52 15.42 -8.65 -1.56
CA GLU A 52 14.15 -8.08 -1.12
C GLU A 52 13.09 -8.15 -2.22
N HIS A 53 11.84 -8.46 -1.83
CA HIS A 53 10.67 -8.12 -2.64
C HIS A 53 9.85 -7.07 -1.90
N ILE A 54 9.56 -5.96 -2.57
CA ILE A 54 8.79 -4.85 -2.00
C ILE A 54 7.50 -4.66 -2.81
N TYR A 55 6.36 -4.63 -2.13
CA TYR A 55 5.04 -4.47 -2.73
C TYR A 55 4.25 -3.36 -2.05
N TRP A 56 3.47 -2.66 -2.86
CA TRP A 56 2.49 -1.66 -2.42
C TRP A 56 1.34 -1.58 -3.42
N ASP A 57 0.25 -0.92 -3.03
CA ASP A 57 -0.89 -0.65 -3.90
C ASP A 57 -0.66 0.63 -4.73
N GLN A 58 -0.16 0.46 -5.96
CA GLN A 58 0.10 1.57 -6.86
C GLN A 58 -1.17 2.34 -7.24
N ALA A 59 -2.33 1.68 -7.32
CA ALA A 59 -3.57 2.38 -7.69
C ALA A 59 -3.98 3.36 -6.58
N SER A 60 -3.88 2.94 -5.32
CA SER A 60 -4.14 3.81 -4.17
C SER A 60 -3.14 4.97 -4.09
N VAL A 61 -1.85 4.74 -4.37
CA VAL A 61 -0.86 5.83 -4.47
C VAL A 61 -1.29 6.83 -5.56
N LEU A 62 -1.59 6.35 -6.77
CA LEU A 62 -1.96 7.20 -7.91
C LEU A 62 -3.25 8.00 -7.65
N VAL A 63 -4.24 7.43 -6.96
CA VAL A 63 -5.45 8.14 -6.54
C VAL A 63 -5.10 9.24 -5.54
N GLN A 64 -4.30 8.93 -4.50
CA GLN A 64 -3.92 9.90 -3.48
C GLN A 64 -3.14 11.08 -4.08
N ILE A 65 -2.25 10.85 -5.05
CA ILE A 65 -1.55 11.93 -5.75
C ILE A 65 -2.39 12.60 -6.86
N GLY A 66 -3.60 12.10 -7.13
CA GLY A 66 -4.52 12.60 -8.16
C GLY A 66 -4.05 12.39 -9.60
N LYS A 67 -3.35 11.29 -9.86
CA LYS A 67 -2.99 10.81 -11.19
C LYS A 67 -3.90 9.69 -11.69
N LEU A 68 -4.74 9.14 -10.82
CA LEU A 68 -5.81 8.20 -11.17
C LEU A 68 -7.14 8.73 -10.63
N ASP A 69 -8.15 8.81 -11.50
CA ASP A 69 -9.53 9.08 -11.10
C ASP A 69 -10.15 7.78 -10.56
N PRO A 70 -10.60 7.73 -9.29
CA PRO A 70 -11.19 6.53 -8.71
C PRO A 70 -12.59 6.22 -9.27
N ALA A 71 -13.23 7.12 -10.03
CA ALA A 71 -14.57 6.91 -10.54
C ALA A 71 -14.69 5.62 -11.37
N GLY A 72 -15.53 4.69 -10.88
CA GLY A 72 -15.77 3.40 -11.53
C GLY A 72 -14.69 2.34 -11.31
N LEU A 73 -13.68 2.61 -10.47
CA LEU A 73 -12.62 1.66 -10.14
C LEU A 73 -12.74 1.17 -8.70
N PRO A 74 -12.42 -0.11 -8.41
CA PRO A 74 -12.43 -0.66 -7.05
C PRO A 74 -11.11 -0.32 -6.32
N VAL A 75 -10.82 0.97 -6.15
CA VAL A 75 -9.60 1.45 -5.47
C VAL A 75 -9.99 2.03 -4.11
N ALA A 76 -9.27 1.62 -3.06
CA ALA A 76 -9.57 2.00 -1.69
C ALA A 76 -8.84 3.26 -1.23
N GLY A 77 -7.71 3.66 -1.81
CA GLY A 77 -7.05 4.92 -1.44
C GLY A 77 -6.36 4.85 -0.07
N VAL A 78 -6.51 5.90 0.74
CA VAL A 78 -5.88 6.01 2.07
C VAL A 78 -6.49 5.02 3.07
N GLU A 79 -7.73 4.61 2.82
CA GLU A 79 -8.48 3.65 3.62
C GLU A 79 -7.77 2.28 3.73
N THR A 80 -6.85 1.98 2.80
CA THR A 80 -5.94 0.82 2.89
C THR A 80 -5.00 0.92 4.10
N ALA A 81 -4.44 2.10 4.38
CA ALA A 81 -3.57 2.34 5.52
C ALA A 81 -4.36 2.31 6.83
N ASP A 82 -5.54 2.96 6.86
CA ASP A 82 -6.44 2.95 8.03
C ASP A 82 -6.80 1.52 8.46
N LYS A 83 -7.07 0.64 7.49
CA LYS A 83 -7.40 -0.77 7.73
C LYS A 83 -6.25 -1.57 8.35
N VAL A 84 -5.01 -1.27 7.97
CA VAL A 84 -3.80 -1.90 8.54
C VAL A 84 -3.53 -1.37 9.94
N GLN A 85 -3.73 -0.07 10.16
CA GLN A 85 -3.56 0.58 11.45
C GLN A 85 -4.57 0.07 12.50
N ASP A 86 -5.86 0.01 12.15
CA ASP A 86 -6.91 -0.46 13.05
C ASP A 86 -7.37 -1.89 12.71
N LYS A 87 -6.90 -2.82 13.55
CA LYS A 87 -7.24 -4.25 13.45
C LYS A 87 -8.70 -4.56 13.73
N ASN A 88 -9.45 -3.63 14.34
CA ASN A 88 -10.87 -3.81 14.65
C ASN A 88 -11.79 -3.37 13.51
N LEU A 89 -11.30 -2.60 12.53
CA LEU A 89 -12.09 -2.23 11.36
C LEU A 89 -12.45 -3.49 10.55
N PRO A 90 -13.74 -3.75 10.27
CA PRO A 90 -14.13 -4.88 9.42
C PRO A 90 -13.66 -4.68 7.98
N SER A 91 -13.00 -5.67 7.38
CA SER A 91 -12.46 -5.54 6.00
C SER A 91 -13.55 -5.42 4.92
N ASN A 92 -14.75 -5.92 5.21
CA ASN A 92 -15.87 -5.90 4.27
C ASN A 92 -16.46 -4.51 4.03
N THR A 93 -16.12 -3.50 4.84
CA THR A 93 -16.55 -2.12 4.61
C THR A 93 -15.94 -1.51 3.35
N LEU A 94 -14.80 -2.04 2.87
CA LEU A 94 -14.20 -1.67 1.58
C LEU A 94 -14.99 -2.22 0.38
N MET A 95 -15.95 -3.12 0.61
CA MET A 95 -16.80 -3.71 -0.41
C MET A 95 -18.19 -3.08 -0.35
N ALA A 96 -18.45 -2.05 -1.16
CA ALA A 96 -19.73 -1.32 -1.16
C ALA A 96 -20.96 -2.23 -1.35
N ARG A 97 -20.80 -3.37 -2.04
CA ARG A 97 -21.86 -4.36 -2.30
C ARG A 97 -21.74 -5.62 -1.44
N TRP A 98 -21.08 -5.55 -0.28
CA TRP A 98 -20.86 -6.72 0.59
C TRP A 98 -22.14 -7.51 0.87
N ALA A 99 -23.28 -6.83 1.09
CA ALA A 99 -24.56 -7.47 1.37
C ALA A 99 -25.04 -8.42 0.26
N GLU A 100 -24.61 -8.21 -0.98
CA GLU A 100 -24.93 -9.07 -2.12
C GLU A 100 -23.95 -10.26 -2.25
N SER A 101 -22.76 -10.14 -1.69
CA SER A 101 -21.69 -11.17 -1.73
C SER A 101 -21.66 -12.05 -0.49
N ALA A 102 -22.29 -11.62 0.61
CA ALA A 102 -22.35 -12.40 1.84
C ALA A 102 -23.12 -13.71 1.62
N PRO A 103 -22.69 -14.82 2.26
CA PRO A 103 -23.48 -16.05 2.28
C PRO A 103 -24.89 -15.75 2.80
N GLN A 104 -25.92 -16.20 2.08
CA GLN A 104 -27.31 -16.12 2.53
C GLN A 104 -27.62 -17.21 3.57
#